data_AF-A0AA42CBC0-F1
#
_entry.id   AF-A0AA42CBC0-F1
#
_cell.length_a   1.000
_cell.length_b   1.000
_cell.length_c   1.000
_cell.angle_alpha   90.00
_cell.angle_beta   90.00
_cell.angle_gamma   90.00
#
_symmetry.space_group_name_H-M   'P 1'
#
loop_
_entity.id
_entity.type
_entity.pdbx_description
1 polymer ?
#
loop_
_entity_poly.entity_id
_entity_poly.type
_entity_poly.pdbx_seq_one_letter_code
_entity_poly.pdbx_strand_id
1 'polypeptide(L)'
;MGGAWLSQHLWEKYLYSGDLNYLESVYPVLKSACEFYQDFLVEEPTNNWLVVSPSISPENAPAGRPSVTAGATMDNQILFDLFSKTIKAASLLNQDRELMADFQQILDRLPPMQVGQHGQLQEWMEDLDNPNDKHRHVSHLYGLYPSNQITPYATPELFDAARTTLIHRGDVSTGWSMGWKVNFWARLLDGNHAMKLIKDQLTLVDPVNGGR
;
A
#
# COMPACT_ATOMS: atom_id res chain seq x y z
N MET A 1 -3.42 4.54 9.55
CA MET A 1 -2.75 3.39 8.90
C MET A 1 -1.54 2.79 9.59
N GLY A 2 -0.70 3.52 10.32
CA GLY A 2 0.59 2.98 10.83
C GLY A 2 0.50 1.62 11.54
N GLY A 3 -0.45 1.45 12.47
CA GLY A 3 -0.67 0.17 13.17
C GLY A 3 -1.12 -0.97 12.24
N ALA A 4 -1.92 -0.68 11.21
CA ALA A 4 -2.39 -1.66 10.24
C ALA A 4 -1.29 -2.13 9.29
N TRP A 5 -0.35 -1.26 8.93
CA TRP A 5 0.84 -1.66 8.19
C TRP A 5 1.79 -2.47 9.08
N LEU A 6 2.05 -2.01 10.30
CA LEU A 6 2.92 -2.75 11.24
C LEU A 6 2.40 -4.16 11.53
N SER A 7 1.07 -4.34 11.64
CA SER A 7 0.48 -5.66 11.86
C SER A 7 0.74 -6.65 10.73
N GLN A 8 1.05 -6.18 9.51
CA GLN A 8 1.40 -7.04 8.37
C GLN A 8 2.67 -7.84 8.63
N HIS A 9 3.60 -7.32 9.43
CA HIS A 9 4.81 -8.04 9.80
C HIS A 9 4.51 -9.28 10.67
N LEU A 10 3.41 -9.26 11.44
CA LEU A 10 2.96 -10.42 12.21
C LEU A 10 2.53 -11.54 11.27
N TRP A 11 1.76 -11.19 10.24
CA TRP A 11 1.34 -12.12 9.20
C TRP A 11 2.52 -12.62 8.35
N GLU A 12 3.44 -11.74 7.94
CA GLU A 12 4.61 -12.12 7.17
C GLU A 12 5.49 -13.11 7.93
N LYS A 13 5.73 -12.89 9.23
CA LYS A 13 6.50 -13.84 10.04
C LYS A 13 5.86 -15.24 10.03
N TYR A 14 4.51 -15.33 10.08
CA TYR A 14 3.82 -16.60 9.90
C TYR A 14 4.01 -17.16 8.48
N LEU A 15 3.86 -16.36 7.43
CA LEU A 15 4.03 -16.84 6.05
C LEU A 15 5.41 -17.46 5.79
N TYR A 16 6.47 -16.93 6.40
CA TYR A 16 7.82 -17.47 6.25
C TYR A 16 8.11 -18.67 7.16
N SER A 17 7.39 -18.85 8.27
CA SER A 17 7.64 -19.94 9.22
C SER A 17 6.66 -21.11 9.11
N GLY A 18 5.42 -20.85 8.70
CA GLY A 18 4.29 -21.80 8.77
C GLY A 18 3.81 -22.12 10.19
N ASP A 19 4.30 -21.44 11.22
CA ASP A 19 4.03 -21.76 12.63
C ASP A 19 2.62 -21.30 13.06
N LEU A 20 1.71 -22.26 13.18
CA LEU A 20 0.33 -22.01 13.62
C LEU A 20 0.21 -21.57 15.09
N ASN A 21 1.11 -22.00 15.98
CA ASN A 21 1.09 -21.57 17.38
C ASN A 21 1.48 -20.08 17.48
N TYR A 22 2.47 -19.66 16.68
CA TYR A 22 2.79 -18.25 16.57
C TYR A 22 1.61 -17.46 15.98
N LEU A 23 0.98 -17.96 14.91
CA LEU A 23 -0.17 -17.30 14.30
C LEU A 23 -1.32 -17.12 15.31
N GLU A 24 -1.64 -18.16 16.08
CA GLU A 24 -2.65 -18.10 17.15
C GLU A 24 -2.29 -17.04 18.20
N SER A 25 -1.02 -16.92 18.59
CA SER A 25 -0.57 -15.93 19.58
C SER A 25 -0.73 -14.47 19.12
N VAL A 26 -0.68 -14.20 17.81
CA VAL A 26 -0.76 -12.84 17.25
C VAL A 26 -2.11 -12.52 16.61
N TYR A 27 -2.93 -13.53 16.34
CA TYR A 27 -4.27 -13.38 15.75
C TYR A 27 -5.16 -12.36 16.48
N PRO A 28 -5.19 -12.28 17.83
CA PRO A 28 -5.97 -11.25 18.53
C PRO A 28 -5.61 -9.81 18.13
N VAL A 29 -4.34 -9.55 17.79
CA VAL A 29 -3.88 -8.23 17.34
C VAL A 29 -4.39 -7.92 15.93
N LEU A 30 -4.38 -8.91 15.02
CA LEU A 30 -4.91 -8.77 13.67
C LEU A 30 -6.42 -8.53 13.68
N LYS A 31 -7.13 -9.32 14.50
CA LYS A 31 -8.58 -9.20 14.72
C LYS A 31 -8.94 -7.83 15.27
N SER A 32 -8.31 -7.39 16.35
CA SER A 32 -8.62 -6.10 16.98
C SER A 32 -8.32 -4.91 16.06
N ALA A 33 -7.28 -5.01 15.22
CA ALA A 33 -7.03 -4.02 14.20
C ALA A 33 -8.16 -3.96 13.15
N CYS A 34 -8.73 -5.09 12.74
CA CYS A 34 -9.91 -5.11 11.86
C CYS A 34 -11.15 -4.50 12.52
N GLU A 35 -11.43 -4.85 13.78
CA GLU A 35 -12.56 -4.29 14.56
C GLU A 35 -12.48 -2.77 14.63
N PHE A 36 -11.28 -2.21 14.85
CA PHE A 36 -11.09 -0.75 14.80
C PHE A 36 -11.53 -0.14 13.46
N TYR A 37 -11.16 -0.75 12.32
CA TYR A 37 -11.55 -0.20 11.01
C TYR A 37 -12.99 -0.51 10.64
N GLN A 38 -13.58 -1.60 11.14
CA GLN A 38 -15.02 -1.82 11.03
C GLN A 38 -15.80 -0.65 11.63
N ASP A 39 -15.35 -0.11 12.77
CA ASP A 39 -16.00 1.05 13.41
C ASP A 39 -15.57 2.41 12.81
N PHE A 40 -14.37 2.49 12.21
CA PHE A 40 -13.82 3.74 11.70
C PHE A 40 -14.21 4.05 10.25
N LEU A 41 -14.49 3.02 9.44
CA LEU A 41 -14.85 3.20 8.03
C LEU A 41 -16.20 3.90 7.90
N VAL A 42 -16.27 4.83 6.95
CA VAL A 42 -17.50 5.54 6.59
C VAL A 42 -17.84 5.31 5.13
N GLU A 43 -19.12 5.31 4.80
CA GLU A 43 -19.58 5.21 3.42
C GLU A 43 -19.38 6.55 2.69
N GLU A 44 -18.68 6.53 1.56
CA GLU A 44 -18.52 7.71 0.72
C GLU A 44 -19.74 7.90 -0.21
N PRO A 45 -20.16 9.15 -0.47
CA PRO A 45 -21.50 9.44 -1.00
C PRO A 45 -21.70 9.17 -2.51
N THR A 46 -20.64 8.92 -3.28
CA THR A 46 -20.70 8.84 -4.74
C THR A 46 -20.84 7.40 -5.23
N ASN A 47 -19.99 6.50 -4.75
CA ASN A 47 -19.95 5.08 -5.16
C ASN A 47 -20.36 4.14 -4.01
N ASN A 48 -20.63 4.66 -2.80
CA ASN A 48 -21.00 3.91 -1.59
C ASN A 48 -19.92 2.94 -1.10
N TRP A 49 -18.65 3.22 -1.44
CA TRP A 49 -17.50 2.50 -0.89
C TRP A 49 -17.26 2.84 0.58
N LEU A 50 -16.66 1.90 1.31
CA LEU A 50 -16.21 2.14 2.67
C LEU A 50 -14.80 2.72 2.64
N VAL A 51 -14.64 3.94 3.16
CA VAL A 51 -13.38 4.69 3.11
C VAL A 51 -12.94 5.18 4.49
N VAL A 52 -11.64 5.41 4.60
CA VAL A 52 -11.02 6.06 5.76
C VAL A 52 -11.12 7.57 5.55
N SER A 53 -11.74 8.27 6.50
CA SER A 53 -11.90 9.73 6.45
C SER A 53 -11.95 10.31 7.87
N PRO A 54 -11.15 11.37 8.17
CA PRO A 54 -10.15 11.98 7.31
C PRO A 54 -8.89 11.11 7.19
N SER A 55 -8.20 11.20 6.05
CA SER A 55 -6.88 10.59 5.84
C SER A 55 -5.99 11.46 4.97
N ILE A 56 -4.79 10.98 4.65
CA ILE A 56 -3.82 11.58 3.73
C ILE A 56 -3.13 10.48 2.92
N SER A 57 -2.69 10.78 1.69
CA SER A 57 -1.54 10.04 1.15
C SER A 57 -0.29 10.61 1.83
N PRO A 58 0.53 9.82 2.55
CA PRO A 58 1.59 10.34 3.40
C PRO A 58 2.43 11.43 2.75
N GLU A 59 2.33 12.63 3.33
CA GLU A 59 3.16 13.79 3.02
C GLU A 59 3.02 14.34 1.58
N ASN A 60 2.03 13.87 0.81
CA ASN A 60 1.71 14.40 -0.50
C ASN A 60 0.34 15.10 -0.53
N ALA A 61 0.15 15.99 -1.49
CA ALA A 61 -1.13 16.68 -1.72
C ALA A 61 -1.37 16.86 -3.22
N PRO A 62 -2.64 16.75 -3.67
CA PRO A 62 -2.97 17.07 -5.05
C PRO A 62 -2.74 18.56 -5.32
N ALA A 63 -2.38 18.91 -6.56
CA ALA A 63 -2.06 20.29 -6.93
C ALA A 63 -3.27 21.22 -6.65
N GLY A 64 -3.03 22.29 -5.88
CA GLY A 64 -4.06 23.27 -5.54
C GLY A 64 -5.12 22.78 -4.55
N ARG A 65 -4.91 21.63 -3.89
CA ARG A 65 -5.84 21.07 -2.89
C ARG A 65 -5.13 20.79 -1.55
N PRO A 66 -5.86 20.76 -0.42
CA PRO A 66 -5.32 20.28 0.86
C PRO A 66 -4.86 18.81 0.79
N SER A 67 -3.96 18.41 1.69
CA SER A 67 -3.50 17.02 1.79
C SER A 67 -4.55 16.06 2.37
N VAL A 68 -5.51 16.59 3.13
CA VAL A 68 -6.59 15.80 3.74
C VAL A 68 -7.57 15.34 2.67
N THR A 69 -7.83 14.03 2.66
CA THR A 69 -8.67 13.34 1.68
C THR A 69 -9.46 12.22 2.36
N ALA A 70 -10.30 11.53 1.58
CA ALA A 70 -10.98 10.32 1.98
C ALA A 70 -10.61 9.19 1.02
N GLY A 71 -10.36 7.99 1.55
CA GLY A 71 -10.11 6.80 0.73
C GLY A 71 -8.85 6.89 -0.13
N ALA A 72 -7.74 7.40 0.41
CA ALA A 72 -6.46 7.39 -0.28
C ALA A 72 -6.07 5.95 -0.64
N THR A 73 -5.47 5.75 -1.82
CA THR A 73 -5.19 4.39 -2.33
C THR A 73 -4.33 3.56 -1.38
N MET A 74 -3.40 4.18 -0.66
CA MET A 74 -2.59 3.49 0.36
C MET A 74 -3.44 2.94 1.52
N ASP A 75 -4.44 3.69 1.97
CA ASP A 75 -5.35 3.23 3.03
C ASP A 75 -6.11 2.00 2.57
N ASN A 76 -6.69 2.07 1.38
CA ASN A 76 -7.51 1.01 0.81
C ASN A 76 -6.68 -0.28 0.64
N GLN A 77 -5.44 -0.17 0.15
CA GLN A 77 -4.54 -1.32 0.02
C GLN A 77 -4.12 -1.91 1.37
N ILE A 78 -3.80 -1.08 2.37
CA ILE A 78 -3.43 -1.57 3.71
C ILE A 78 -4.61 -2.27 4.38
N LEU A 79 -5.82 -1.72 4.24
CA LEU A 79 -7.03 -2.33 4.78
C LEU A 79 -7.39 -3.61 4.05
N PHE A 80 -7.23 -3.66 2.72
CA PHE A 80 -7.39 -4.88 1.95
C PHE A 80 -6.50 -6.00 2.51
N ASP A 81 -5.23 -5.70 2.75
CA ASP A 81 -4.29 -6.65 3.35
C ASP A 81 -4.71 -7.06 4.77
N LEU A 82 -5.05 -6.09 5.63
CA LEU A 82 -5.47 -6.34 7.00
C LEU A 82 -6.69 -7.28 7.08
N PHE A 83 -7.78 -6.96 6.37
CA PHE A 83 -8.98 -7.79 6.38
C PHE A 83 -8.74 -9.15 5.72
N SER A 84 -8.18 -9.19 4.50
CA SER A 84 -7.99 -10.45 3.77
C SER A 84 -7.07 -11.44 4.49
N LYS A 85 -5.97 -10.95 5.10
CA LYS A 85 -5.04 -11.79 5.86
C LYS A 85 -5.62 -12.21 7.20
N THR A 86 -6.42 -11.36 7.86
CA THR A 86 -7.12 -11.74 9.10
C THR A 86 -8.16 -12.83 8.84
N ILE A 87 -8.95 -12.70 7.76
CA ILE A 87 -9.89 -13.74 7.30
C ILE A 87 -9.16 -15.06 7.05
N LYS A 88 -8.01 -15.01 6.37
CA LYS A 88 -7.19 -16.19 6.13
C LYS A 88 -6.63 -16.79 7.42
N ALA A 89 -6.16 -15.96 8.35
CA ALA A 89 -5.66 -16.41 9.65
C ALA A 89 -6.75 -17.11 10.46
N ALA A 90 -7.93 -16.51 10.56
CA ALA A 90 -9.09 -17.09 11.24
C ALA A 90 -9.49 -18.44 10.62
N SER A 91 -9.48 -18.55 9.28
CA SER A 91 -9.73 -19.81 8.59
C SER A 91 -8.70 -20.89 8.90
N LEU A 92 -7.41 -20.54 9.02
CA LEU A 92 -6.34 -21.49 9.36
C LEU A 92 -6.45 -21.98 10.81
N LEU A 93 -6.92 -21.11 11.71
CA LEU A 93 -7.12 -21.40 13.13
C LEU A 93 -8.51 -22.00 13.44
N ASN A 94 -9.42 -22.02 12.46
CA ASN A 94 -10.83 -22.40 12.60
C ASN A 94 -11.58 -21.58 13.67
N GLN A 95 -11.39 -20.26 13.68
CA GLN A 95 -11.99 -19.33 14.66
C GLN A 95 -12.85 -18.25 13.98
N ASP A 96 -13.75 -17.62 14.75
CA ASP A 96 -14.48 -16.38 14.40
C ASP A 96 -15.24 -16.34 13.06
N ARG A 97 -15.83 -17.47 12.62
CA ARG A 97 -16.45 -17.59 11.30
C ARG A 97 -17.48 -16.50 10.97
N GLU A 98 -18.33 -16.11 11.92
CA GLU A 98 -19.36 -15.09 11.70
C GLU A 98 -18.73 -13.70 11.52
N LEU A 99 -17.80 -13.31 12.39
CA LEU A 99 -17.08 -12.04 12.29
C LEU A 99 -16.29 -11.93 10.97
N MET A 100 -15.69 -13.04 10.50
CA MET A 100 -14.98 -13.04 9.21
C MET A 100 -15.93 -12.83 8.03
N ALA A 101 -17.20 -13.22 8.14
CA ALA A 101 -18.20 -12.93 7.11
C ALA A 101 -18.55 -11.43 7.09
N ASP A 102 -18.58 -10.76 8.24
CA ASP A 102 -18.76 -9.31 8.33
C ASP A 102 -17.54 -8.57 7.74
N PHE A 103 -16.32 -9.04 8.05
CA PHE A 103 -15.09 -8.49 7.47
C PHE A 103 -15.01 -8.70 5.96
N GLN A 104 -15.52 -9.82 5.43
CA GLN A 104 -15.59 -10.03 3.99
C GLN A 104 -16.53 -9.00 3.32
N GLN A 105 -17.67 -8.69 3.93
CA GLN A 105 -18.58 -7.66 3.39
C GLN A 105 -17.92 -6.27 3.37
N ILE A 106 -17.08 -5.96 4.35
CA ILE A 106 -16.30 -4.71 4.36
C ILE A 106 -15.27 -4.73 3.22
N LEU A 107 -14.53 -5.83 3.08
CA LEU A 107 -13.51 -6.01 2.05
C LEU A 107 -14.08 -5.82 0.64
N ASP A 108 -15.26 -6.37 0.37
CA ASP A 108 -15.96 -6.28 -0.92
C ASP A 108 -16.44 -4.85 -1.25
N ARG A 109 -16.47 -3.97 -0.25
CA ARG A 109 -16.91 -2.57 -0.36
C ARG A 109 -15.77 -1.56 -0.29
N LEU A 110 -14.51 -1.99 -0.18
CA LEU A 110 -13.37 -1.08 -0.29
C LEU A 110 -13.25 -0.54 -1.72
N PRO A 111 -12.76 0.70 -1.91
CA PRO A 111 -12.53 1.24 -3.25
C PRO A 111 -11.54 0.37 -4.03
N PRO A 112 -11.84 0.04 -5.30
CA PRO A 112 -10.88 -0.63 -6.16
C PRO A 112 -9.71 0.30 -6.50
N MET A 113 -8.57 -0.28 -6.86
CA MET A 113 -7.49 0.46 -7.50
C MET A 113 -7.92 0.92 -8.90
N GLN A 114 -7.53 2.14 -9.28
CA GLN A 114 -7.94 2.78 -10.53
C GLN A 114 -6.72 3.20 -11.37
N VAL A 115 -6.85 3.10 -12.68
CA VAL A 115 -5.88 3.65 -13.65
C VAL A 115 -6.37 5.03 -14.09
N GLY A 116 -5.52 6.04 -13.93
CA GLY A 116 -5.86 7.42 -14.28
C GLY A 116 -5.56 7.80 -15.73
N GLN A 117 -5.89 9.06 -16.06
CA GLN A 117 -5.82 9.65 -17.39
C GLN A 117 -4.42 9.66 -18.01
N HIS A 118 -3.37 9.55 -17.20
CA HIS A 118 -1.99 9.48 -17.66
C HIS A 118 -1.46 8.03 -17.70
N GLY A 119 -2.34 7.04 -17.53
CA GLY A 119 -1.97 5.63 -17.44
C GLY A 119 -1.26 5.27 -16.15
N GLN A 120 -1.32 6.12 -15.12
CA GLN A 120 -0.73 5.93 -13.79
C GLN A 120 -1.71 5.23 -12.85
N LEU A 121 -1.20 4.58 -11.80
CA LEU A 121 -2.06 4.14 -10.69
C LEU A 121 -2.47 5.39 -9.88
N GLN A 122 -3.76 5.60 -9.67
CA GLN A 122 -4.23 6.80 -8.97
C GLN A 122 -3.84 6.79 -7.50
N GLU A 123 -3.26 7.89 -7.01
CA GLU A 123 -2.91 8.08 -5.59
C GLU A 123 -4.12 8.40 -4.70
N TRP A 124 -5.12 9.06 -5.29
CA TRP A 124 -6.39 9.43 -4.67
C TRP A 124 -7.55 8.78 -5.41
N MET A 125 -8.74 8.80 -4.81
CA MET A 125 -9.95 8.24 -5.43
C MET A 125 -10.40 9.05 -6.67
N GLU A 126 -10.15 10.35 -6.66
CA GLU A 126 -10.28 11.22 -7.84
C GLU A 126 -8.97 11.20 -8.66
N ASP A 127 -9.06 11.31 -9.98
CA ASP A 127 -7.91 11.35 -10.89
C ASP A 127 -7.17 12.69 -10.84
N LEU A 128 -6.35 12.87 -9.80
CA LEU A 128 -5.68 14.13 -9.45
C LEU A 128 -4.16 14.09 -9.58
N ASP A 129 -3.58 12.96 -9.98
CA ASP A 129 -2.14 12.78 -10.08
C ASP A 129 -1.52 13.70 -11.14
N ASN A 130 -0.34 14.23 -10.83
CA ASN A 130 0.46 15.03 -11.75
C ASN A 130 1.68 14.24 -12.22
N PRO A 131 1.86 13.97 -13.53
CA PRO A 131 3.02 13.27 -14.08
C PRO A 131 4.39 13.92 -13.76
N ASN A 132 4.38 15.21 -13.43
CA ASN A 132 5.57 15.98 -13.07
C ASN A 132 5.88 15.95 -11.57
N ASP A 133 5.02 15.36 -10.74
CA ASP A 133 5.24 15.27 -9.30
C ASP A 133 6.32 14.23 -8.96
N LYS A 134 7.45 14.73 -8.45
CA LYS A 134 8.62 13.94 -8.03
C LYS A 134 8.67 13.70 -6.51
N HIS A 135 7.51 13.71 -5.85
CA HIS A 135 7.42 13.50 -4.41
C HIS A 135 8.16 12.22 -3.95
N ARG A 136 8.79 12.27 -2.77
CA ARG A 136 9.64 11.18 -2.26
C ARG A 136 8.86 9.93 -1.88
N HIS A 137 7.62 10.09 -1.43
CA HIS A 137 6.72 8.97 -1.16
C HIS A 137 6.06 8.49 -2.45
N VAL A 138 5.90 7.17 -2.54
CA VAL A 138 5.11 6.50 -3.57
C VAL A 138 4.09 5.59 -2.88
N SER A 139 3.37 6.19 -1.92
CA SER A 139 2.53 5.52 -0.93
C SER A 139 1.46 4.60 -1.52
N HIS A 140 0.84 5.04 -2.61
CA HIS A 140 -0.17 4.28 -3.35
C HIS A 140 0.40 3.06 -4.13
N LEU A 141 1.72 2.85 -4.12
CA LEU A 141 2.36 1.62 -4.59
C LEU A 141 2.66 0.63 -3.46
N TYR A 142 2.13 0.83 -2.24
CA TYR A 142 2.19 -0.17 -1.18
C TYR A 142 1.72 -1.56 -1.67
N GLY A 143 0.66 -1.59 -2.49
CA GLY A 143 0.12 -2.79 -3.15
C GLY A 143 1.11 -3.54 -4.05
N LEU A 144 2.11 -2.85 -4.62
CA LEU A 144 3.20 -3.45 -5.39
C LEU A 144 4.34 -3.95 -4.48
N TYR A 145 4.71 -3.16 -3.48
CA TYR A 145 5.67 -3.54 -2.44
C TYR A 145 5.49 -2.66 -1.18
N PRO A 146 5.42 -3.24 0.03
CA PRO A 146 5.73 -4.64 0.38
C PRO A 146 4.60 -5.64 0.15
N SER A 147 3.38 -5.20 -0.14
CA SER A 147 2.24 -6.09 -0.39
C SER A 147 2.41 -6.92 -1.68
N ASN A 148 1.40 -7.71 -2.02
CA ASN A 148 1.34 -8.60 -3.16
C ASN A 148 0.05 -8.46 -3.98
N GLN A 149 -0.63 -7.31 -3.89
CA GLN A 149 -1.89 -7.02 -4.59
C GLN A 149 -1.68 -6.71 -6.09
N ILE A 150 -0.53 -6.13 -6.45
CA ILE A 150 -0.19 -5.80 -7.84
C ILE A 150 0.86 -6.79 -8.35
N THR A 151 0.50 -7.59 -9.36
CA THR A 151 1.38 -8.62 -9.95
C THR A 151 1.22 -8.66 -11.47
N PRO A 152 2.27 -9.04 -12.23
CA PRO A 152 2.22 -9.02 -13.69
C PRO A 152 1.22 -10.01 -14.29
N TYR A 153 0.84 -11.05 -13.54
CA TYR A 153 -0.04 -12.11 -14.04
C TYR A 153 -1.49 -11.93 -13.62
N ALA A 154 -1.75 -11.50 -12.37
CA ALA A 154 -3.11 -11.35 -11.87
C ALA A 154 -3.71 -9.98 -12.19
N THR A 155 -2.87 -8.94 -12.24
CA THR A 155 -3.30 -7.55 -12.41
C THR A 155 -2.40 -6.79 -13.40
N PRO A 156 -2.26 -7.26 -14.66
CA PRO A 156 -1.33 -6.70 -15.64
C PRO A 156 -1.56 -5.20 -15.90
N GLU A 157 -2.81 -4.75 -15.96
CA GLU A 157 -3.14 -3.33 -16.18
C GLU A 157 -2.67 -2.45 -15.02
N LEU A 158 -2.87 -2.88 -13.76
CA LEU A 158 -2.38 -2.17 -12.58
C LEU A 158 -0.86 -2.25 -12.45
N PHE A 159 -0.25 -3.34 -12.92
CA PHE A 159 1.20 -3.51 -12.95
C PHE A 159 1.86 -2.53 -13.90
N ASP A 160 1.30 -2.33 -15.10
CA ASP A 160 1.75 -1.32 -16.04
C ASP A 160 1.47 0.10 -15.51
N ALA A 161 0.33 0.32 -14.87
CA ALA A 161 0.01 1.60 -14.23
C ALA A 161 0.99 1.95 -13.11
N ALA A 162 1.41 0.96 -12.30
CA ALA A 162 2.42 1.13 -11.28
C ALA A 162 3.81 1.48 -11.88
N ARG A 163 4.15 0.89 -13.03
CA ARG A 163 5.36 1.26 -13.78
C ARG A 163 5.29 2.71 -14.25
N THR A 164 4.17 3.14 -14.82
CA THR A 164 3.94 4.54 -15.23
C THR A 164 4.09 5.49 -14.05
N THR A 165 3.50 5.17 -12.89
CA THR A 165 3.67 5.92 -11.65
C THR A 165 5.15 6.09 -11.28
N LEU A 166 5.96 5.03 -11.33
CA LEU A 166 7.40 5.12 -11.01
C LEU A 166 8.17 5.97 -12.01
N ILE A 167 7.85 5.87 -13.30
CA ILE A 167 8.43 6.73 -14.33
C ILE A 167 8.10 8.20 -14.04
N HIS A 168 6.84 8.50 -13.67
CA HIS A 168 6.42 9.84 -13.26
C HIS A 168 7.13 10.32 -11.99
N ARG A 169 7.32 9.48 -10.97
CA ARG A 169 8.05 9.84 -9.74
C ARG A 169 9.55 10.02 -9.95
N GLY A 170 10.12 9.36 -10.96
CA GLY A 170 11.56 9.38 -11.24
C GLY A 170 12.37 8.62 -10.20
N ASP A 171 13.69 8.59 -10.39
CA ASP A 171 14.61 7.74 -9.62
C ASP A 171 15.15 8.42 -8.36
N VAL A 172 15.83 9.54 -8.53
CA VAL A 172 16.59 10.23 -7.47
C VAL A 172 15.65 10.85 -6.45
N SER A 173 15.94 10.63 -5.17
CA SER A 173 15.20 11.13 -4.02
C SER A 173 16.07 10.93 -2.76
N THR A 174 15.47 10.96 -1.57
CA THR A 174 16.14 10.59 -0.31
C THR A 174 16.56 9.11 -0.29
N GLY A 175 17.53 8.76 0.58
CA GLY A 175 18.08 7.40 0.66
C GLY A 175 17.02 6.30 0.86
N TRP A 176 16.08 6.48 1.80
CA TRP A 176 15.01 5.50 2.04
C TRP A 176 14.04 5.39 0.85
N SER A 177 13.78 6.51 0.14
CA SER A 177 12.89 6.53 -1.01
C SER A 177 13.49 5.75 -2.17
N MET A 178 14.79 5.93 -2.40
CA MET A 178 15.54 5.14 -3.39
C MET A 178 15.61 3.66 -2.99
N GLY A 179 15.79 3.35 -1.71
CA GLY A 179 15.73 1.97 -1.20
C GLY A 179 14.37 1.30 -1.48
N TRP A 180 13.27 2.03 -1.31
CA TRP A 180 11.94 1.53 -1.66
C TRP A 180 11.79 1.33 -3.17
N LYS A 181 12.28 2.28 -3.99
CA LYS A 181 12.27 2.18 -5.46
C LYS A 181 13.05 0.99 -5.99
N VAL A 182 14.16 0.59 -5.35
CA VAL A 182 14.87 -0.67 -5.71
C VAL A 182 13.92 -1.86 -5.62
N ASN A 183 13.13 -1.96 -4.54
CA ASN A 183 12.16 -3.05 -4.36
C ASN A 183 11.01 -2.96 -5.37
N PHE A 184 10.53 -1.75 -5.68
CA PHE A 184 9.51 -1.57 -6.71
C PHE A 184 9.98 -2.04 -8.09
N TRP A 185 11.17 -1.61 -8.54
CA TRP A 185 11.70 -2.02 -9.84
C TRP A 185 12.05 -3.51 -9.90
N ALA A 186 12.48 -4.10 -8.77
CA ALA A 186 12.63 -5.55 -8.65
C ALA A 186 11.29 -6.28 -8.82
N ARG A 187 10.20 -5.80 -8.18
CA ARG A 187 8.85 -6.35 -8.36
C ARG A 187 8.30 -6.12 -9.77
N LEU A 188 8.72 -5.06 -10.46
CA LEU A 188 8.42 -4.80 -11.87
C LEU A 188 9.23 -5.66 -12.85
N LEU A 189 10.03 -6.60 -12.35
CA LEU A 189 10.88 -7.50 -13.13
C LEU A 189 11.94 -6.76 -13.99
N ASP A 190 12.32 -5.54 -13.57
CA ASP A 190 13.35 -4.74 -14.23
C ASP A 190 14.64 -4.71 -13.39
N GLY A 191 15.42 -5.77 -13.51
CA GLY A 191 16.68 -5.92 -12.77
C GLY A 191 17.74 -4.87 -13.16
N ASN A 192 17.69 -4.35 -14.39
CA ASN A 192 18.63 -3.32 -14.84
C ASN A 192 18.33 -1.99 -14.14
N HIS A 193 17.07 -1.59 -14.07
CA HIS A 193 16.64 -0.36 -13.38
C HIS A 193 16.86 -0.45 -11.87
N ALA A 194 16.57 -1.61 -11.26
CA ALA A 194 16.88 -1.85 -9.85
C ALA A 194 18.38 -1.74 -9.55
N MET A 195 19.25 -2.33 -10.40
CA MET A 195 20.70 -2.23 -10.27
C MET A 195 21.21 -0.80 -10.45
N LYS A 196 20.62 -0.02 -11.38
CA LYS A 196 20.91 1.40 -11.54
C LYS A 196 20.66 2.16 -10.23
N LEU A 197 19.50 1.97 -9.60
CA LEU A 197 19.16 2.64 -8.35
C LEU A 197 20.04 2.24 -7.16
N ILE A 198 20.52 0.99 -7.12
CA ILE A 198 21.51 0.55 -6.12
C ILE A 198 22.81 1.35 -6.31
N LYS A 199 23.29 1.50 -7.56
CA LYS A 199 24.50 2.29 -7.86
C LYS A 199 24.31 3.77 -7.50
N ASP A 200 23.15 4.34 -7.86
CA ASP A 200 22.85 5.74 -7.58
C ASP A 200 22.84 6.04 -6.06
N GLN A 201 22.40 5.08 -5.23
CA GLN A 201 22.42 5.18 -3.76
C GLN A 201 23.83 5.12 -3.15
N LEU A 202 24.77 4.43 -3.81
CA LEU A 202 26.15 4.28 -3.35
C LEU A 202 27.00 5.51 -3.74
N THR A 203 26.46 6.70 -3.48
CA THR A 203 27.12 7.98 -3.73
C THR A 203 27.55 8.60 -2.41
N LEU A 204 28.80 9.08 -2.35
CA LEU A 204 29.31 9.77 -1.15
C LEU A 204 28.46 11.02 -0.87
N VAL A 205 27.88 11.05 0.33
CA VAL A 205 27.19 12.23 0.86
C VAL A 205 28.19 13.04 1.68
N ASP A 206 28.40 14.29 1.30
CA ASP A 206 29.24 15.21 2.08
C ASP A 206 28.59 15.47 3.45
N PRO A 207 29.23 15.06 4.56
CA PRO A 207 28.66 15.23 5.90
C PRO A 207 28.59 16.70 6.35
N VAL A 208 29.28 17.62 5.67
CA VAL A 208 29.30 19.06 5.99
C VAL A 208 28.26 19.83 5.19
N ASN A 209 28.09 19.50 3.91
CA ASN A 209 27.18 20.23 3.02
C ASN A 209 25.81 19.56 2.82
N GLY A 210 25.58 18.38 3.42
CA GLY A 210 24.34 17.64 3.31
C GLY A 210 24.14 17.00 1.94
N GLY A 211 23.64 15.76 1.92
CA GLY A 211 23.23 15.10 0.68
C GLY A 211 22.00 15.78 0.09
N ARG A 212 21.89 15.76 -1.24
CA ARG A 212 20.71 16.25 -1.97
C ARG A 212 19.41 15.61 -1.47
#